data_AF-A0A9D4R0K6-F1
#
_entry.id   AF-A0A9D4R0K6-F1
#
_cell.length_a   1.000
_cell.length_b   1.000
_cell.length_c   1.000
_cell.angle_alpha   90.00
_cell.angle_beta   90.00
_cell.angle_gamma   90.00
#
_symmetry.space_group_name_H-M   'P 1'
#
loop_
_entity.id
_entity.type
_entity.pdbx_description
1 polymer ?
#
loop_
_entity_poly.entity_id
_entity_poly.type
_entity_poly.pdbx_seq_one_letter_code
_entity_poly.pdbx_strand_id
1 'polypeptide(L)' 'MTEFESLTLDDLQKCATHLVESYPDDIEASFVDEFVQFKAIVEAEQDRTITPMSELLKLV' A
#
# COMPACT_ATOMS: atom_id res chain seq x y z
N MET A 1 -10.41 2.69 -14.90
CA MET A 1 -9.15 3.09 -14.23
C MET A 1 -9.53 3.43 -12.81
N THR A 2 -9.03 2.66 -11.87
CA THR A 2 -9.47 2.64 -10.48
C THR A 2 -8.96 3.89 -9.77
N GLU A 3 -9.88 4.76 -9.35
CA GLU A 3 -9.64 5.98 -8.56
C GLU A 3 -8.75 5.74 -7.32
N PHE A 4 -8.65 4.48 -6.89
CA PHE A 4 -7.77 3.97 -5.86
C PHE A 4 -6.27 4.28 -6.05
N GLU A 5 -5.77 4.32 -7.29
CA GLU A 5 -4.36 4.61 -7.55
C GLU A 5 -4.02 6.10 -7.36
N SER A 6 -5.02 6.97 -7.38
CA SER A 6 -4.87 8.42 -7.18
C SER A 6 -5.11 8.88 -5.74
N LEU A 7 -5.54 7.98 -4.85
CA LEU A 7 -5.79 8.32 -3.46
C LEU A 7 -4.48 8.48 -2.70
N THR A 8 -4.41 9.53 -1.88
CA THR A 8 -3.29 9.71 -0.96
C THR A 8 -3.34 8.67 0.17
N LEU A 9 -2.23 8.46 0.87
CA LEU A 9 -2.20 7.60 2.06
C LEU A 9 -3.25 8.00 3.11
N ASP A 10 -3.52 9.30 3.28
CA ASP A 10 -4.52 9.82 4.21
C ASP A 10 -5.95 9.45 3.76
N ASP A 11 -6.23 9.54 2.45
CA ASP A 11 -7.53 9.14 1.90
C ASP A 11 -7.74 7.62 2.02
N LEU A 12 -6.69 6.84 1.74
CA LEU A 12 -6.70 5.39 1.90
C LEU A 12 -6.92 4.97 3.35
N GLN A 13 -6.31 5.67 4.30
CA GLN A 13 -6.53 5.44 5.72
C GLN A 13 -8.00 5.71 6.09
N LYS A 14 -8.57 6.83 5.63
CA LYS A 14 -10.00 7.15 5.85
C LYS A 14 -10.93 6.09 5.27
N CYS A 15 -10.64 5.61 4.06
CA CYS A 15 -11.41 4.53 3.44
C CYS A 15 -11.33 3.22 4.25
N ALA A 16 -10.13 2.84 4.71
CA ALA A 16 -9.94 1.65 5.51
C ALA A 16 -10.65 1.75 6.87
N THR A 17 -10.58 2.90 7.54
CA THR A 17 -11.33 3.15 8.78
C THR A 17 -12.83 3.03 8.54
N HIS A 18 -13.35 3.67 7.49
CA HIS A 18 -14.77 3.58 7.17
C HIS A 18 -15.20 2.14 6.88
N LEU A 19 -14.35 1.35 6.24
CA LEU A 19 -14.62 -0.06 5.96
C LEU A 19 -14.73 -0.88 7.25
N VAL A 20 -13.80 -0.71 8.20
CA VAL A 20 -13.84 -1.37 9.53
C VAL A 20 -15.10 -0.96 10.29
N GLU A 21 -15.45 0.33 10.30
CA GLU A 21 -16.65 0.83 10.96
C GLU A 21 -17.95 0.28 10.34
N SER A 22 -17.94 0.01 9.04
CA SER A 22 -19.10 -0.53 8.32
C SER A 22 -19.29 -2.04 8.53
N TYR A 23 -18.20 -2.76 8.81
CA TYR A 23 -18.20 -4.22 8.98
C TYR A 23 -17.38 -4.64 10.22
N PRO A 24 -17.77 -4.19 11.42
CA PRO A 24 -16.97 -4.39 12.63
C PRO A 24 -16.91 -5.86 13.10
N ASP A 25 -17.85 -6.69 12.65
CA ASP A 25 -17.88 -8.12 12.96
C ASP A 25 -17.05 -8.96 11.97
N ASP A 26 -16.75 -8.42 10.79
CA ASP A 26 -16.05 -9.12 9.71
C ASP A 26 -14.59 -8.64 9.53
N ILE A 27 -14.29 -7.41 9.98
CA ILE A 27 -13.00 -6.75 9.76
C ILE A 27 -12.45 -6.22 11.08
N GLU A 28 -11.27 -6.71 11.44
CA GLU A 28 -10.57 -6.28 12.65
C GLU A 28 -10.08 -4.84 12.54
N ALA A 29 -10.08 -4.12 13.67
CA ALA A 29 -9.59 -2.73 13.72
C ALA A 29 -8.09 -2.59 13.36
N SER A 30 -7.30 -3.66 13.55
CA SER A 30 -5.90 -3.76 13.13
C SER A 30 -5.70 -3.60 11.62
N PHE A 31 -6.73 -3.89 10.82
CA PHE A 31 -6.67 -3.82 9.37
C PHE A 31 -6.23 -2.44 8.85
N VAL A 32 -6.68 -1.36 9.50
CA VAL A 32 -6.34 0.02 9.07
C VAL A 32 -4.83 0.23 9.12
N ASP A 33 -4.19 -0.15 10.22
CA ASP A 33 -2.76 0.05 10.42
C ASP A 33 -1.93 -0.86 9.50
N GLU A 34 -2.36 -2.11 9.33
CA GLU A 34 -1.70 -3.08 8.44
C GLU A 34 -1.78 -2.64 6.97
N PHE A 35 -2.94 -2.12 6.55
CA PHE A 35 -3.16 -1.64 5.20
C PHE A 35 -2.31 -0.40 4.88
N VAL A 36 -2.24 0.56 5.81
CA VAL A 36 -1.40 1.76 5.68
C VAL A 36 0.08 1.38 5.60
N GLN A 37 0.54 0.47 6.46
CA GLN A 37 1.93 -0.02 6.43
C GLN A 37 2.26 -0.71 5.10
N PHE A 38 1.38 -1.61 4.63
CA PHE A 38 1.56 -2.28 3.36
C PHE A 38 1.66 -1.29 2.20
N LYS A 39 0.77 -0.29 2.14
CA LYS A 39 0.79 0.72 1.09
C LYS A 39 2.08 1.56 1.12
N ALA A 40 2.52 1.98 2.29
CA ALA A 40 3.77 2.72 2.45
C ALA A 40 5.00 1.92 1.98
N ILE A 41 5.01 0.60 2.22
CA ILE A 41 6.08 -0.29 1.71
C ILE A 41 6.04 -0.35 0.18
N VAL A 42 4.86 -0.56 -0.42
CA VAL A 42 4.70 -0.62 -1.88
C VAL A 42 5.12 0.69 -2.54
N GLU A 43 4.76 1.84 -1.96
CA GLU A 43 5.20 3.16 -2.46
C GLU A 43 6.72 3.33 -2.33
N ALA A 44 7.30 2.94 -1.19
CA ALA A 44 8.76 2.99 -1.00
C ALA A 44 9.53 2.03 -1.92
N GLU A 45 8.94 0.90 -2.29
CA GLU A 45 9.50 -0.03 -3.27
C GLU A 45 9.33 0.46 -4.71
N GLN A 46 8.24 1.16 -5.04
CA GLN A 46 8.05 1.80 -6.34
C GLN A 46 9.02 2.98 -6.57
N ASP A 47 9.35 3.72 -5.52
CA ASP A 47 10.28 4.86 -5.58
C ASP A 47 11.75 4.40 -5.68
N ARG A 48 12.02 3.15 -5.29
CA ARG A 48 13.30 2.50 -5.54
C ARG A 48 13.24 1.90 -6.93
N THR A 49 13.99 2.48 -7.87
CA THR A 49 14.43 1.77 -9.07
C THR A 49 15.16 0.50 -8.62
N ILE A 50 14.43 -0.60 -8.44
CA ILE A 50 14.99 -1.91 -8.18
C ILE A 50 15.69 -2.29 -9.47
N THR A 51 16.99 -2.04 -9.56
CA THR A 51 17.80 -2.54 -10.66
C THR A 51 17.77 -4.07 -10.57
N PRO A 52 17.17 -4.77 -11.55
CA PRO A 52 17.14 -6.22 -11.51
C PRO A 52 18.57 -6.76 -11.38
N MET A 53 18.78 -7.79 -10.56
CA MET A 53 20.10 -8.43 -10.42
C MET A 53 20.67 -8.83 -11.80
N SER A 54 19.80 -9.20 -12.74
CA SER A 54 20.14 -9.50 -14.13
C SER A 54 20.75 -8.33 -14.92
N GLU A 55 20.51 -7.09 -14.52
CA GLU A 55 21.14 -5.90 -15.12
C GLU A 55 22.48 -5.58 -14.47
N LEU A 56 22.62 -5.81 -13.16
CA LEU A 56 23.89 -5.65 -12.46
C LEU A 56 24.96 -6.65 -12.94
N LEU A 57 24.55 -7.86 -13.30
CA LEU A 57 25.44 -8.91 -13.82
C LEU A 57 25.91 -8.67 -15.27
N LYS A 58 25.31 -7.73 -16.01
CA LYS A 58 25.75 -7.34 -17.36
C LYS A 58 26.84 -6.27 -17.35
N LEU A 59 27.11 -5.67 -16.19
CA LEU A 59 28.10 -4.62 -16.00
C LEU A 59 29.47 -5.18 -15.55
N VAL A 60 29.59 -6.50 -15.41
CA VAL A 60 30.81 -7.23 -15.01
C VAL A 60 31.37 -8.00 -16.20
#